data_AF-A0A0M8N0D1-F1
#
_entry.id   AF-A0A0M8N0D1-F1
#
_cell.length_a   1.000
_cell.length_b   1.000
_cell.length_c   1.000
_cell.angle_alpha   90.00
_cell.angle_beta   90.00
_cell.angle_gamma   90.00
#
_symmetry.space_group_name_H-M   'P 1'
#
loop_
_entity.id
_entity.type
_entity.pdbx_description
1 polymer ?
#
loop_
_entity_poly.entity_id
_entity_poly.type
_entity_poly.pdbx_seq_one_letter_code
_entity_poly.pdbx_strand_id
1 'polypeptide(L)'
;MNISGPFVAKAWQEAVGKHDPASLSLVIVHDELEKDFGAVKLVPWDRSPRGHNGIKSVRKSLSQDRFPTSPFARIAVGIGRPEDRDPETVSRYVLDKMPGEKRRALEEEVPLQVAKCLLELEDEWRSELEG
;
A
#
# COMPACT_ATOMS: atom_id res chain seq x y z
N MET A 1 -10.83 -1.13 9.01
CA MET A 1 -10.66 -2.23 8.02
C MET A 1 -9.72 -3.30 8.60
N ASN A 2 -10.24 -4.46 9.02
CA ASN A 2 -9.44 -5.48 9.75
C ASN A 2 -9.24 -6.79 8.97
N ILE A 3 -9.90 -6.95 7.81
CA ILE A 3 -10.02 -8.22 7.08
C ILE A 3 -9.54 -8.14 5.63
N SER A 4 -8.67 -7.18 5.30
CA SER A 4 -8.12 -7.05 3.94
C SER A 4 -7.25 -8.23 3.54
N GLY A 5 -6.56 -8.85 4.50
CA GLY A 5 -5.56 -9.89 4.23
C GLY A 5 -6.09 -11.13 3.51
N PRO A 6 -7.16 -11.78 3.98
CA PRO A 6 -7.72 -12.95 3.30
C PRO A 6 -8.12 -12.70 1.84
N PHE A 7 -8.69 -11.52 1.55
CA PHE A 7 -9.04 -11.15 0.17
C PHE A 7 -7.80 -10.96 -0.70
N VAL A 8 -6.83 -10.16 -0.25
CA VAL A 8 -5.59 -9.91 -1.02
C VAL A 8 -4.82 -11.22 -1.21
N ALA A 9 -4.76 -12.07 -0.19
CA ALA A 9 -4.13 -13.37 -0.27
C ALA A 9 -4.81 -14.26 -1.32
N LYS A 10 -6.14 -14.33 -1.32
CA LYS A 10 -6.89 -15.11 -2.32
C LYS A 10 -6.62 -14.61 -3.73
N ALA A 11 -6.73 -13.30 -3.97
CA ALA A 11 -6.47 -12.70 -5.28
C ALA A 11 -5.04 -12.98 -5.78
N TRP A 12 -4.05 -12.89 -4.88
CA TRP A 12 -2.66 -13.22 -5.19
C TRP A 12 -2.49 -14.70 -5.55
N GLN A 13 -3.08 -15.62 -4.80
CA GLN A 13 -3.03 -17.06 -5.11
C GLN A 13 -3.67 -17.38 -6.47
N GLU A 14 -4.79 -16.72 -6.80
CA GLU A 14 -5.43 -16.87 -8.11
C GLU A 14 -4.56 -16.37 -9.26
N ALA A 15 -3.81 -15.27 -9.06
CA ALA A 15 -2.87 -14.75 -10.05
C ALA A 15 -1.67 -15.69 -10.25
N VAL A 16 -1.04 -16.12 -9.16
CA VAL A 16 0.06 -17.10 -9.15
C VAL A 16 -0.38 -18.45 -9.73
N GLY A 17 -1.64 -18.84 -9.60
CA GLY A 17 -2.17 -20.05 -10.24
C GLY A 17 -2.34 -19.95 -11.76
N LYS A 18 -2.33 -18.73 -12.33
CA LYS A 18 -2.55 -18.47 -13.77
C LYS A 18 -1.28 -18.04 -14.52
N HIS A 19 -0.30 -17.53 -13.80
CA HIS A 19 0.92 -16.95 -14.36
C HIS A 19 2.14 -17.47 -13.59
N ASP A 20 3.33 -17.40 -14.21
CA ASP A 20 4.58 -17.70 -13.52
C ASP A 20 4.78 -16.71 -12.36
N PRO A 21 4.93 -17.16 -11.11
CA PRO A 21 5.20 -16.28 -9.98
C PRO A 21 6.41 -15.36 -10.20
N ALA A 22 7.45 -15.82 -10.90
CA ALA A 22 8.63 -15.00 -11.19
C ALA A 22 8.33 -13.79 -12.11
N SER A 23 7.21 -13.84 -12.83
CA SER A 23 6.73 -12.73 -13.69
C SER A 23 5.77 -11.79 -12.97
N LEU A 24 5.45 -12.06 -11.70
CA LEU A 24 4.47 -11.32 -10.92
C LEU A 24 5.12 -10.58 -9.76
N SER A 25 4.53 -9.43 -9.44
CA SER A 25 4.88 -8.63 -8.28
C SER A 25 3.61 -8.10 -7.61
N LEU A 26 3.67 -7.88 -6.29
CA LEU A 26 2.54 -7.35 -5.53
C LEU A 26 2.86 -5.96 -4.99
N VAL A 27 2.05 -4.97 -5.35
CA VAL A 27 2.13 -3.62 -4.79
C VAL A 27 0.81 -3.28 -4.10
N ILE A 28 0.89 -2.86 -2.83
CA ILE A 28 -0.29 -2.38 -2.09
C ILE A 28 -0.21 -0.87 -1.91
N VAL A 29 -1.18 -0.17 -2.47
CA VAL A 29 -1.40 1.27 -2.20
C VAL A 29 -2.27 1.40 -0.95
N HIS A 30 -1.85 2.21 0.02
CA HIS A 30 -2.59 2.42 1.26
C HIS A 30 -2.47 3.85 1.78
N ASP A 31 -3.43 4.27 2.60
CA ASP A 31 -3.36 5.55 3.32
C ASP A 31 -2.30 5.50 4.44
N GLU A 32 -1.70 6.64 4.75
CA GLU A 32 -0.70 6.79 5.80
C GLU A 32 -0.94 8.09 6.57
N LEU A 33 -1.20 7.94 7.87
CA LEU A 33 -1.50 9.05 8.76
C LEU A 33 -0.27 9.91 9.05
N GLU A 34 0.92 9.30 9.17
CA GLU A 34 2.14 10.02 9.55
C GLU A 34 2.78 10.81 8.40
N LYS A 35 2.19 10.76 7.20
CA LYS A 35 2.69 11.47 6.03
C LYS A 35 1.83 12.67 5.73
N ASP A 36 2.49 13.73 5.28
CA ASP A 36 1.84 14.94 4.82
C ASP A 36 0.78 14.62 3.76
N PHE A 37 -0.30 15.37 3.78
CA PHE A 37 -1.43 15.16 2.89
C PHE A 37 -0.97 15.21 1.41
N GLY A 38 -1.33 14.20 0.64
CA GLY A 38 -0.94 14.07 -0.77
C GLY A 38 0.47 13.52 -1.01
N ALA A 39 1.29 13.33 0.04
CA ALA A 39 2.63 12.81 -0.11
C ALA A 39 2.61 11.32 -0.48
N VAL A 40 3.12 10.97 -1.65
CA VAL A 40 3.26 9.58 -2.10
C VAL A 40 4.68 9.10 -1.89
N LYS A 41 4.85 7.91 -1.28
CA LYS A 41 6.16 7.30 -1.08
C LYS A 41 6.12 5.79 -1.27
N LEU A 42 7.08 5.27 -2.01
CA LEU A 42 7.46 3.86 -1.95
C LEU A 42 7.93 3.50 -0.54
N VAL A 43 7.44 2.38 -0.04
CA VAL A 43 7.87 1.82 1.24
C VAL A 43 8.09 0.31 1.11
N PRO A 44 9.16 -0.22 1.73
CA PRO A 44 9.40 -1.65 1.75
C PRO A 44 8.23 -2.45 2.34
N TRP A 45 8.04 -3.67 1.83
CA TRP A 45 7.01 -4.60 2.30
C TRP A 45 7.09 -4.85 3.82
N ASP A 46 8.29 -5.06 4.33
CA ASP A 46 8.59 -5.41 5.72
C ASP A 46 8.45 -4.25 6.71
N ARG A 47 8.41 -3.00 6.24
CA ARG A 47 8.27 -1.82 7.10
C ARG A 47 7.02 -1.95 8.00
N SER A 48 7.12 -1.46 9.24
CA SER A 48 6.03 -1.53 10.21
C SER A 48 4.71 -0.97 9.63
N PRO A 49 3.56 -1.63 9.89
CA PRO A 49 2.24 -1.12 9.50
C PRO A 49 1.83 0.17 10.22
N ARG A 50 2.58 0.64 11.23
CA ARG A 50 2.32 1.89 11.97
C ARG A 50 0.87 2.06 12.47
N GLY A 51 0.25 0.94 12.88
CA GLY A 51 -1.13 0.95 13.36
C GLY A 51 -2.18 0.63 12.30
N HIS A 52 -1.84 0.68 11.02
CA HIS A 52 -2.78 0.44 9.91
C HIS A 52 -3.33 -1.00 9.91
N ASN A 53 -4.60 -1.15 10.27
CA ASN A 53 -5.20 -2.46 10.48
C ASN A 53 -5.34 -3.29 9.18
N GLY A 54 -5.59 -2.64 8.03
CA GLY A 54 -5.59 -3.30 6.72
C GLY A 54 -4.25 -3.94 6.39
N ILE A 55 -3.16 -3.17 6.43
CA ILE A 55 -1.79 -3.69 6.22
C ILE A 55 -1.40 -4.75 7.25
N LYS A 56 -1.77 -4.59 8.53
CA LYS A 56 -1.58 -5.65 9.55
C LYS A 56 -2.27 -6.95 9.13
N SER A 57 -3.48 -6.86 8.60
CA SER A 57 -4.25 -8.01 8.10
C SER A 57 -3.54 -8.67 6.92
N VAL A 58 -3.10 -7.87 5.93
CA VAL A 58 -2.39 -8.36 4.75
C VAL A 58 -1.08 -9.06 5.12
N ARG A 59 -0.24 -8.47 5.96
CA ARG A 59 1.03 -9.09 6.41
C ARG A 59 0.84 -10.38 7.21
N LYS A 60 -0.33 -10.60 7.82
CA LYS A 60 -0.66 -11.87 8.48
C LYS A 60 -1.07 -12.96 7.48
N SER A 61 -1.65 -12.58 6.35
CA SER A 61 -2.16 -13.51 5.34
C SER A 61 -1.18 -13.78 4.20
N LEU A 62 -0.24 -12.87 3.95
CA LEU A 62 0.78 -12.96 2.91
C LEU A 62 2.18 -12.79 3.49
N SER A 63 3.10 -13.64 3.03
CA SER A 63 4.53 -13.55 3.36
C SER A 63 5.35 -13.61 2.07
N GLN A 64 6.35 -12.75 1.98
CA GLN A 64 7.36 -12.74 0.91
C GLN A 64 8.10 -14.08 0.85
N ASP A 65 8.36 -14.71 1.99
CA ASP A 65 9.11 -15.97 2.06
C ASP A 65 8.40 -17.13 1.34
N ARG A 66 7.08 -17.03 1.17
CA ARG A 66 6.28 -18.01 0.41
C ARG A 66 6.38 -17.81 -1.11
N PHE A 67 6.84 -16.66 -1.55
CA PHE A 67 6.93 -16.24 -2.94
C PHE A 67 8.28 -15.55 -3.20
N PRO A 68 9.41 -16.26 -3.05
CA PRO A 68 10.74 -15.66 -3.08
C PRO A 68 11.08 -15.01 -4.43
N THR A 69 10.43 -15.43 -5.52
CA THR A 69 10.62 -14.91 -6.88
C THR A 69 9.65 -13.79 -7.24
N SER A 70 8.73 -13.43 -6.36
CA SER A 70 7.73 -12.37 -6.61
C SER A 70 7.91 -11.22 -5.63
N PRO A 71 8.51 -10.09 -6.03
CA PRO A 71 8.80 -9.03 -5.07
C PRO A 71 7.52 -8.31 -4.63
N PHE A 72 7.43 -8.01 -3.33
CA PHE A 72 6.32 -7.26 -2.74
C PHE A 72 6.78 -5.86 -2.30
N ALA A 73 5.93 -4.87 -2.50
CA ALA A 73 6.14 -3.51 -2.05
C ALA A 73 4.83 -2.84 -1.63
N ARG A 74 4.95 -1.62 -1.09
CA ARG A 74 3.81 -0.79 -0.76
C ARG A 74 4.04 0.65 -1.22
N ILE A 75 2.96 1.33 -1.56
CA ILE A 75 2.94 2.76 -1.83
C ILE A 75 2.07 3.40 -0.75
N ALA A 76 2.68 4.24 0.07
CA ALA A 76 1.99 4.98 1.11
C ALA A 76 1.52 6.34 0.57
N VAL A 77 0.23 6.62 0.70
CA VAL A 77 -0.40 7.90 0.35
C VAL A 77 -0.73 8.65 1.63
N GLY A 78 -0.09 9.79 1.84
CA GLY A 78 -0.30 10.60 3.01
C GLY A 78 -1.71 11.21 3.04
N ILE A 79 -2.42 10.95 4.13
CA ILE A 79 -3.73 11.59 4.41
C ILE A 79 -3.62 12.65 5.50
N GLY A 80 -2.42 12.86 6.05
CA GLY A 80 -2.19 13.68 7.24
C GLY A 80 -2.78 13.05 8.50
N ARG A 81 -2.42 13.62 9.65
CA ARG A 81 -2.94 13.20 10.95
C ARG A 81 -3.76 14.33 11.58
N PRO A 82 -4.91 14.04 12.22
CA PRO A 82 -5.60 15.06 13.01
C PRO A 82 -4.71 15.56 14.16
N GLU A 83 -4.97 16.79 14.63
CA GLU A 83 -4.24 17.40 15.75
C GLU A 83 -4.32 16.54 17.02
N ASP A 84 -5.54 16.10 17.34
CA ASP A 84 -5.79 15.17 18.43
C ASP A 84 -5.35 13.76 18.07
N ARG A 85 -4.52 13.18 18.95
CA ARG A 85 -3.87 11.88 18.73
C ARG A 85 -4.57 10.71 19.41
N ASP A 86 -5.68 10.97 20.08
CA ASP A 86 -6.41 9.90 20.77
C ASP A 86 -6.97 8.89 19.75
N PRO A 87 -7.11 7.60 20.14
CA PRO A 87 -7.52 6.55 19.22
C PRO A 87 -8.90 6.77 18.60
N GLU A 88 -9.83 7.42 19.32
CA GLU A 88 -11.20 7.63 18.85
C GLU A 88 -11.23 8.69 17.75
N THR A 89 -10.54 9.81 17.94
CA THR A 89 -10.43 10.87 16.94
C THR A 89 -9.70 10.40 15.69
N VAL A 90 -8.60 9.67 15.85
CA VAL A 90 -7.88 9.07 14.71
C VAL A 90 -8.79 8.08 13.98
N SER A 91 -9.54 7.25 14.71
CA SER A 91 -10.46 6.30 14.08
C SER A 91 -11.60 7.01 13.35
N ARG A 92 -12.16 8.10 13.89
CA ARG A 92 -13.15 8.92 13.18
C ARG A 92 -12.53 9.51 11.92
N TYR A 93 -11.37 10.14 12.02
CA TYR A 93 -10.71 10.79 10.88
C TYR A 93 -10.54 9.86 9.66
N VAL A 94 -10.13 8.61 9.88
CA VAL A 94 -9.93 7.63 8.80
C VAL A 94 -11.22 6.98 8.29
N LEU A 95 -12.30 7.01 9.08
CA LEU A 95 -13.59 6.41 8.71
C LEU A 95 -14.58 7.44 8.16
N ASP A 96 -14.41 8.71 8.50
CA ASP A 96 -15.26 9.80 8.09
C ASP A 96 -15.09 10.11 6.60
N LYS A 97 -16.15 10.67 6.02
CA LYS A 97 -16.13 11.08 4.63
C LYS A 97 -15.17 12.25 4.46
N MET A 98 -14.17 12.07 3.60
CA MET A 98 -13.22 13.12 3.28
C MET A 98 -13.93 14.34 2.62
N PRO A 99 -13.63 15.58 3.06
CA PRO A 99 -14.17 16.79 2.45
C PRO A 99 -13.90 16.85 0.94
N GLY A 100 -14.81 17.46 0.19
CA GLY A 100 -14.76 17.50 -1.28
C GLY A 100 -13.46 18.09 -1.83
N GLU A 101 -12.94 19.15 -1.22
CA GLU A 101 -11.69 19.80 -1.61
C GLU A 101 -10.48 18.90 -1.41
N LYS A 102 -10.34 18.27 -0.24
CA LYS A 102 -9.28 17.29 0.04
C LYS A 102 -9.37 16.11 -0.93
N ARG A 103 -10.56 15.55 -1.13
CA ARG A 103 -10.76 14.45 -2.06
C ARG A 103 -10.32 14.83 -3.48
N ARG A 104 -10.71 16.01 -3.95
CA ARG A 104 -10.33 16.51 -5.27
C ARG A 104 -8.81 16.68 -5.41
N ALA A 105 -8.16 17.26 -4.40
CA ALA A 105 -6.70 17.40 -4.39
C ALA A 105 -5.98 16.04 -4.50
N LEU A 106 -6.46 15.01 -3.80
CA LEU A 106 -5.92 13.66 -3.98
C LEU A 106 -6.23 13.11 -5.37
N GLU A 107 -7.44 13.26 -5.88
CA GLU A 107 -7.84 12.72 -7.19
C GLU A 107 -7.08 13.33 -8.38
N GLU A 108 -6.66 14.60 -8.28
CA GLU A 108 -5.97 15.29 -9.37
C GLU A 108 -4.44 15.01 -9.38
N GLU A 109 -3.78 14.99 -8.22
CA GLU A 109 -2.32 14.96 -8.16
C GLU A 109 -1.72 13.60 -7.77
N VAL A 110 -2.38 12.86 -6.87
CA VAL A 110 -1.83 11.61 -6.31
C VAL A 110 -1.72 10.49 -7.36
N PRO A 111 -2.70 10.27 -8.26
CA PRO A 111 -2.60 9.18 -9.23
C PRO A 111 -1.34 9.23 -10.09
N LEU A 112 -0.93 10.43 -10.51
CA LEU A 112 0.30 10.61 -11.29
C LEU A 112 1.56 10.29 -10.47
N GLN A 113 1.57 10.65 -9.19
CA GLN A 113 2.69 10.31 -8.30
C GLN A 113 2.76 8.80 -8.02
N VAL A 114 1.61 8.14 -7.81
CA VAL A 114 1.53 6.69 -7.66
C VAL A 114 2.03 5.98 -8.92
N ALA A 115 1.61 6.45 -10.10
CA ALA A 115 2.09 5.90 -11.37
C ALA A 115 3.61 6.05 -11.53
N LYS A 116 4.20 7.19 -11.15
CA LYS A 116 5.65 7.38 -11.13
C LYS A 116 6.34 6.38 -10.19
N CYS A 117 5.83 6.20 -8.98
CA CYS A 117 6.36 5.20 -8.05
C CYS A 117 6.27 3.77 -8.59
N LEU A 118 5.22 3.43 -9.35
CA LEU A 118 5.10 2.11 -9.98
C LEU A 118 6.16 1.90 -11.07
N LEU A 119 6.42 2.92 -11.89
CA LEU A 119 7.46 2.88 -12.92
C LEU A 119 8.86 2.76 -12.30
N GLU A 120 9.16 3.57 -11.27
CA GLU A 120 10.44 3.50 -10.54
C GLU A 120 10.66 2.09 -9.95
N LEU A 121 9.61 1.49 -9.40
CA LEU A 121 9.68 0.16 -8.80
C LEU A 121 9.83 -0.96 -9.85
N GLU A 122 9.18 -0.81 -11.01
CA GLU A 122 9.36 -1.73 -12.12
C GLU A 122 10.81 -1.71 -12.64
N ASP A 123 11.40 -0.53 -12.79
CA ASP A 123 12.78 -0.36 -13.22
C ASP A 123 13.77 -0.94 -12.19
N GLU A 124 13.52 -0.74 -10.90
CA GLU A 124 14.30 -1.31 -9.79
C GLU A 124 14.30 -2.85 -9.86
N TRP A 125 13.12 -3.47 -9.90
CA TRP A 125 13.00 -4.93 -9.95
C TRP A 125 13.55 -5.55 -11.24
N ARG A 126 13.39 -4.87 -12.38
CA ARG A 126 13.99 -5.34 -13.63
C ARG A 126 15.51 -5.36 -13.53
N SER A 127 16.10 -4.31 -12.95
CA SER A 127 17.56 -4.21 -12.78
C SER A 127 18.11 -5.28 -11.84
N GLU A 128 17.37 -5.66 -10.80
CA GLU A 128 17.75 -6.74 -9.88
C GLU A 128 17.71 -8.14 -10.54
N LEU A 129 16.85 -8.34 -11.54
CA LEU A 129 16.73 -9.61 -12.26
C LEU A 129 17.73 -9.76 -13.41
N GLU A 130 18.17 -8.65 -14.01
CA GLU A 130 19.15 -8.62 -15.10
C GLU A 130 20.62 -8.58 -14.58
N GLY A 131 20.81 -8.26 -13.30
CA GLY A 131 22.11 -8.09 -12.64
C GLY A 131 22.73 -9.35 -12.03
#